data_AF-A0A1E1WR74-F1
#
_entry.id   AF-A0A1E1WR74-F1
#
_cell.length_a   1.000
_cell.length_b   1.000
_cell.length_c   1.000
_cell.angle_alpha   90.00
_cell.angle_beta   90.00
_cell.angle_gamma   90.00
#
_symmetry.space_group_name_H-M   'P 1'
#
loop_
_entity.id
_entity.type
_entity.pdbx_description
1 polymer ?
#
loop_
_entity_poly.entity_id
_entity_poly.type
_entity_poly.pdbx_seq_one_letter_code
_entity_poly.pdbx_strand_id
1 'polypeptide(L)'
;MSSWARRMHRRAATLSNVVTSCGHPNSLPYPRRLEKVKFGAPLHEVCKDDIPGPLLVLILKLNKEAPLRRDVFRAPGHQGAMKKLIHFLQTGRLVNVDNYSVYTIASVLKKFLRKIPGGVFGRDGEMQLFAAVELPEEQQVNEIRRLLLSLPTCTQRLLVLLFG
;
A
#
# COMPACT_ATOMS: atom_id res chain seq x y z
N MET A 1 6.38 9.88 25.19
CA MET A 1 5.76 8.89 24.26
C MET A 1 5.59 9.52 22.88
N SER A 2 6.30 9.01 21.86
CA SER A 2 6.37 9.56 20.50
C SER A 2 5.01 9.56 19.78
N SER A 3 4.79 10.54 18.89
CA SER A 3 3.56 10.67 18.09
C SER A 3 3.28 9.46 17.20
N TRP A 4 4.31 8.65 16.92
CA TRP A 4 4.23 7.37 16.22
C TRP A 4 3.47 6.31 17.03
N ALA A 5 3.82 6.11 18.30
CA ALA A 5 3.15 5.14 19.17
C ALA A 5 1.67 5.50 19.39
N ARG A 6 1.37 6.80 19.59
CA ARG A 6 -0.01 7.28 19.71
C ARG A 6 -0.85 7.10 18.43
N ARG A 7 -0.23 7.10 17.25
CA ARG A 7 -0.92 6.82 15.97
C ARG A 7 -1.15 5.32 15.75
N MET A 8 -0.21 4.46 16.16
CA MET A 8 -0.39 3.00 16.12
C MET A 8 -1.54 2.54 17.03
N HIS A 9 -1.66 3.11 18.24
CA HIS A 9 -2.77 2.76 19.14
C HIS A 9 -4.14 3.23 18.61
N ARG A 10 -4.24 4.39 17.96
CA ARG A 10 -5.51 4.80 17.28
C ARG A 10 -5.82 3.93 16.06
N ARG A 11 -4.80 3.44 15.36
CA ARG A 11 -4.94 2.54 14.20
C ARG A 11 -5.33 1.12 14.57
N ALA A 12 -5.06 0.65 15.80
CA ALA A 12 -5.59 -0.63 16.28
C ALA A 12 -7.13 -0.64 16.29
N ALA A 13 -7.78 0.49 16.59
CA ALA A 13 -9.24 0.62 16.49
C ALA A 13 -9.75 0.61 15.04
N THR A 14 -8.98 1.10 14.06
CA THR A 14 -9.33 1.01 12.63
C THR A 14 -8.96 -0.34 12.00
N LEU A 15 -7.91 -1.01 12.47
CA LEU A 15 -7.57 -2.39 12.11
C LEU A 15 -8.53 -3.40 12.72
N SER A 16 -9.08 -3.13 13.92
CA SER A 16 -10.14 -3.93 14.53
C SER A 16 -11.41 -4.00 13.66
N ASN A 17 -11.67 -2.98 12.83
CA ASN A 17 -12.76 -3.03 11.83
C ASN A 17 -12.45 -3.96 10.64
N VAL A 18 -11.20 -4.38 10.47
CA VAL A 18 -10.73 -5.24 9.37
C VAL A 18 -10.48 -6.67 9.84
N VAL A 19 -10.27 -6.91 11.14
CA VAL A 19 -9.83 -8.20 11.68
C VAL A 19 -10.80 -8.73 12.76
N THR A 20 -11.52 -9.78 12.37
CA THR A 20 -12.24 -10.81 13.15
C THR A 20 -13.52 -10.42 13.91
N SER A 21 -14.59 -11.12 13.53
CA SER A 21 -15.93 -11.13 14.14
C SER A 21 -15.98 -12.11 15.32
N CYS A 22 -16.13 -11.60 16.54
CA CYS A 22 -16.64 -12.36 17.70
C CYS A 22 -17.77 -11.54 18.34
N GLY A 23 -19.02 -11.98 18.12
CA GLY A 23 -20.23 -11.22 18.44
C GLY A 23 -20.35 -10.87 19.93
N HIS A 24 -20.42 -9.56 20.22
CA HIS A 24 -20.87 -9.03 21.50
C HIS A 24 -22.07 -8.10 21.25
N PRO A 25 -23.16 -8.22 22.03
CA PRO A 25 -24.46 -7.62 21.72
C PRO A 25 -24.53 -6.09 21.83
N ASN A 26 -23.44 -5.39 22.16
CA ASN A 26 -23.42 -3.93 22.41
C ASN A 26 -22.33 -3.14 21.66
N SER A 27 -21.84 -3.64 20.53
CA SER A 27 -20.84 -2.91 19.74
C SER A 27 -21.50 -2.06 18.64
N LEU A 28 -21.08 -0.79 18.55
CA LEU A 28 -21.42 0.17 17.46
C LEU A 28 -21.44 -0.53 16.10
N PRO A 29 -22.30 -0.13 15.14
CA PRO A 29 -22.39 -0.82 13.85
C PRO A 29 -21.03 -0.80 13.16
N TYR A 30 -20.34 -1.94 13.19
CA TYR A 30 -19.10 -2.13 12.47
C TYR A 30 -19.32 -1.78 10.99
N PRO A 31 -18.41 -1.04 10.35
CA PRO A 31 -18.54 -0.70 8.95
C PRO A 31 -18.70 -1.98 8.12
N ARG A 32 -19.87 -2.19 7.53
CA ARG A 32 -20.11 -3.35 6.64
C ARG A 32 -19.30 -3.27 5.34
N ARG A 33 -18.66 -2.12 5.09
CA ARG A 33 -17.83 -1.85 3.92
C ARG A 33 -16.55 -1.13 4.33
N LEU A 34 -15.47 -1.52 3.65
CA LEU A 34 -14.20 -0.83 3.70
C LEU A 34 -14.20 0.35 2.73
N GLU A 35 -13.27 1.27 2.94
CA GLU A 35 -12.93 2.27 1.94
C GLU A 35 -12.55 1.60 0.61
N LYS A 36 -13.04 2.16 -0.50
CA LYS A 36 -12.81 1.62 -1.84
C LYS A 36 -11.44 2.06 -2.36
N VAL A 37 -10.71 1.13 -2.95
CA VAL A 37 -9.45 1.43 -3.63
C VAL A 37 -9.69 1.54 -5.14
N LYS A 38 -9.44 2.72 -5.70
CA LYS A 38 -9.48 2.94 -7.15
C LYS A 38 -8.19 2.41 -7.78
N PHE A 39 -8.32 1.55 -8.78
CA PHE A 39 -7.20 1.14 -9.66
C PHE A 39 -7.29 1.95 -10.94
N GLY A 40 -6.15 2.38 -11.48
CA GLY A 40 -6.17 3.18 -12.72
C GLY A 40 -6.36 4.67 -12.52
N ALA A 41 -6.36 5.15 -11.27
CA ALA A 41 -6.56 6.57 -10.93
C ALA A 41 -5.24 7.19 -10.44
N PRO A 42 -5.07 8.52 -10.60
CA PRO A 42 -3.93 9.25 -10.03
C PRO A 42 -3.81 9.05 -8.51
N LEU A 43 -2.60 9.07 -7.98
CA LEU A 43 -2.37 8.85 -6.54
C LEU A 43 -3.14 9.84 -5.65
N HIS A 44 -3.31 11.10 -6.06
CA HIS A 44 -4.08 12.08 -5.27
C HIS A 44 -5.58 11.74 -5.17
N GLU A 45 -6.13 10.98 -6.12
CA GLU A 45 -7.52 10.50 -6.03
C GLU A 45 -7.65 9.24 -5.18
N VAL A 46 -6.62 8.39 -5.18
CA VAL A 46 -6.58 7.16 -4.39
C VAL A 46 -6.27 7.48 -2.94
N CYS A 47 -5.23 8.29 -2.72
CA CYS A 47 -4.83 8.86 -1.45
C CYS A 47 -5.45 10.25 -1.30
N LYS A 48 -6.70 10.36 -0.84
CA LYS A 48 -7.27 11.67 -0.50
C LYS A 48 -6.43 12.35 0.59
N ASP A 49 -6.60 11.92 1.83
CA ASP A 49 -5.85 12.43 2.98
C ASP A 49 -4.72 11.48 3.41
N ASP A 50 -4.87 10.18 3.16
CA ASP A 50 -3.89 9.13 3.49
C ASP A 50 -4.06 7.90 2.59
N ILE A 51 -3.17 6.92 2.76
CA ILE A 51 -3.24 5.62 2.06
C ILE A 51 -4.52 4.87 2.49
N PRO A 52 -5.35 4.37 1.56
CA PRO A 52 -6.55 3.63 1.91
C PRO A 52 -6.28 2.45 2.84
N GLY A 53 -7.11 2.31 3.88
CA GLY A 53 -6.93 1.27 4.91
C GLY A 53 -6.72 -0.15 4.36
N PRO A 54 -7.54 -0.62 3.39
CA PRO A 54 -7.34 -1.95 2.81
C PRO A 54 -5.99 -2.12 2.09
N LEU A 55 -5.53 -1.08 1.38
CA LEU A 55 -4.24 -1.11 0.71
C LEU A 55 -3.09 -1.14 1.73
N LEU A 56 -3.20 -0.35 2.81
CA LEU A 56 -2.25 -0.36 3.91
C LEU A 56 -2.14 -1.74 4.56
N VAL A 57 -3.26 -2.43 4.82
CA VAL A 57 -3.25 -3.79 5.40
C VAL A 57 -2.53 -4.78 4.48
N LEU A 58 -2.75 -4.70 3.17
CA LEU A 58 -2.04 -5.56 2.21
C LEU A 58 -0.53 -5.33 2.24
N ILE A 59 -0.09 -4.06 2.26
CA ILE A 59 1.34 -3.71 2.30
C ILE A 59 1.96 -4.17 3.62
N LEU A 60 1.30 -3.94 4.76
CA LEU A 60 1.82 -4.36 6.06
C LEU A 60 1.93 -5.88 6.19
N LYS A 61 0.98 -6.65 5.64
CA LYS A 61 1.09 -8.11 5.60
C LYS A 61 2.25 -8.54 4.71
N LEU A 62 2.44 -7.91 3.55
CA LEU A 62 3.60 -8.17 2.69
C LEU A 62 4.91 -7.89 3.43
N ASN A 63 5.06 -6.73 4.08
CA ASN A 63 6.29 -6.37 4.79
C ASN A 63 6.61 -7.36 5.93
N LYS A 64 5.58 -7.93 6.57
CA LYS A 64 5.73 -8.96 7.60
C LYS A 64 6.14 -10.32 7.02
N GLU A 65 5.51 -10.76 5.93
CA GLU A 65 5.62 -12.15 5.46
C GLU A 65 6.62 -12.35 4.32
N ALA A 66 6.84 -11.34 3.49
CA ALA A 66 7.70 -11.43 2.31
C ALA A 66 9.15 -11.79 2.63
N PRO A 67 9.80 -11.23 3.69
CA PRO A 67 11.18 -11.59 4.03
C PRO A 67 11.35 -13.08 4.40
N LEU A 68 10.28 -13.74 4.82
CA LEU A 68 10.27 -15.15 5.23
C LEU A 68 9.98 -16.11 4.08
N ARG A 69 9.83 -15.61 2.84
CA ARG A 69 9.39 -16.37 1.68
C ARG A 69 10.30 -16.11 0.48
N ARG A 70 10.60 -17.16 -0.28
CA ARG A 70 11.41 -17.05 -1.50
C ARG A 70 10.60 -16.47 -2.65
N ASP A 71 11.26 -15.79 -3.57
CA ASP A 71 10.70 -15.35 -4.85
C ASP A 71 9.45 -14.45 -4.75
N VAL A 72 9.22 -13.77 -3.62
CA VAL A 72 8.16 -12.77 -3.53
C VAL A 72 8.46 -11.64 -4.53
N PHE A 73 7.42 -11.11 -5.17
CA PHE A 73 7.50 -10.22 -6.34
C PHE A 73 8.05 -10.83 -7.64
N ARG A 74 8.74 -11.98 -7.60
CA ARG A 74 9.16 -12.74 -8.80
C ARG A 74 8.12 -13.78 -9.21
N ALA A 75 7.76 -14.69 -8.31
CA ALA A 75 6.77 -15.73 -8.56
C ALA A 75 5.36 -15.14 -8.73
N PRO A 76 4.53 -15.67 -9.64
CA PRO A 76 3.19 -15.17 -9.88
C PRO A 76 2.21 -15.58 -8.76
N GLY A 77 1.27 -14.71 -8.45
CA GLY A 77 0.09 -15.04 -7.63
C GLY A 77 -0.96 -15.82 -8.40
N HIS A 78 -1.87 -16.46 -7.68
CA HIS A 78 -2.98 -17.20 -8.29
C HIS A 78 -3.99 -16.24 -8.94
N GLN A 79 -4.21 -16.36 -10.25
CA GLN A 79 -5.00 -15.40 -11.04
C GLN A 79 -6.44 -15.20 -10.55
N GLY A 80 -7.13 -16.29 -10.19
CA GLY A 80 -8.48 -16.23 -9.61
C GLY A 80 -8.54 -15.46 -8.29
N ALA A 81 -7.66 -15.79 -7.34
CA ALA A 81 -7.51 -15.07 -6.07
C ALA A 81 -7.13 -13.59 -6.29
N MET A 82 -6.26 -13.27 -7.24
CA MET A 82 -5.95 -11.88 -7.61
C MET A 82 -7.21 -11.12 -8.08
N LYS A 83 -7.99 -11.70 -9.00
CA LYS A 83 -9.25 -11.08 -9.48
C LYS A 83 -10.23 -10.84 -8.33
N LYS A 84 -10.38 -11.82 -7.43
CA LYS A 84 -11.25 -11.73 -6.26
C LYS A 84 -10.80 -10.64 -5.28
N LEU A 85 -9.50 -10.59 -4.96
CA LEU A 85 -8.94 -9.57 -4.07
C LEU A 85 -9.11 -8.16 -4.64
N ILE A 86 -8.82 -7.96 -5.93
CA ILE A 86 -9.02 -6.66 -6.61
C ILE A 86 -10.50 -6.24 -6.54
N HIS A 87 -11.42 -7.16 -6.81
CA HIS A 87 -12.85 -6.87 -6.72
C HIS A 87 -13.26 -6.43 -5.30
N PHE A 88 -12.75 -7.09 -4.26
CA PHE A 88 -13.03 -6.70 -2.88
C PHE A 88 -12.50 -5.31 -2.54
N LEU A 89 -11.27 -4.99 -2.97
CA LEU A 89 -10.68 -3.66 -2.80
C LEU A 89 -11.51 -2.58 -3.51
N GLN A 90 -11.95 -2.82 -4.73
CA GLN A 90 -12.73 -1.84 -5.52
C GLN A 90 -14.16 -1.66 -5.02
N THR A 91 -14.79 -2.71 -4.51
CA THR A 91 -16.18 -2.66 -4.01
C THR A 91 -16.29 -2.30 -2.53
N GLY A 92 -15.17 -2.27 -1.81
CA GLY A 92 -15.12 -2.04 -0.38
C GLY A 92 -15.72 -3.21 0.41
N ARG A 93 -15.62 -4.44 -0.09
CA ARG A 93 -16.12 -5.62 0.63
C ARG A 93 -15.12 -6.06 1.69
N LEU A 94 -15.63 -6.52 2.82
CA LEU A 94 -14.81 -7.16 3.85
C LEU A 94 -14.09 -8.37 3.26
N VAL A 95 -12.81 -8.50 3.59
CA VAL A 95 -11.94 -9.57 3.10
C VAL A 95 -11.01 -10.00 4.21
N ASN A 96 -10.98 -11.30 4.52
CA ASN A 96 -9.93 -11.84 5.35
C ASN A 96 -8.66 -11.96 4.50
N VAL A 97 -7.68 -11.10 4.77
CA VAL A 97 -6.43 -11.04 4.01
C VAL A 97 -5.56 -12.28 4.24
N ASP A 98 -5.72 -12.98 5.36
CA ASP A 98 -4.96 -14.20 5.65
C ASP A 98 -5.31 -15.37 4.72
N ASN A 99 -6.46 -15.31 4.05
CA ASN A 99 -6.85 -16.27 3.03
C ASN A 99 -6.09 -16.11 1.70
N TYR A 100 -5.26 -15.06 1.56
CA TYR A 100 -4.50 -14.78 0.35
C TYR A 100 -3.01 -15.00 0.58
N SER A 101 -2.38 -15.73 -0.35
CA SER A 101 -0.94 -15.93 -0.31
C SER A 101 -0.17 -14.62 -0.51
N VAL A 102 1.01 -14.53 0.09
CA VAL A 102 1.95 -13.41 -0.10
C VAL A 102 2.19 -13.11 -1.59
N TYR A 103 2.28 -14.13 -2.45
CA TYR A 103 2.45 -13.99 -3.90
C TYR A 103 1.24 -13.34 -4.59
N THR A 104 0.03 -13.66 -4.12
CA THR A 104 -1.20 -13.05 -4.62
C THR A 104 -1.26 -11.59 -4.23
N ILE A 105 -0.94 -11.26 -2.98
CA ILE A 105 -0.92 -9.88 -2.50
C ILE A 105 0.16 -9.07 -3.23
N ALA A 106 1.36 -9.63 -3.39
CA ALA A 106 2.45 -8.99 -4.14
C ALA A 106 2.05 -8.72 -5.58
N SER A 107 1.38 -9.67 -6.24
CA SER A 107 0.91 -9.51 -7.62
C SER A 107 -0.21 -8.45 -7.73
N VAL A 108 -1.10 -8.36 -6.74
CA VAL A 108 -2.12 -7.31 -6.69
C VAL A 108 -1.49 -5.94 -6.44
N LEU A 109 -0.52 -5.82 -5.53
CA LEU A 109 0.21 -4.57 -5.29
C LEU A 109 0.98 -4.11 -6.54
N LYS A 110 1.72 -5.01 -7.21
CA LYS A 110 2.36 -4.71 -8.50
C LYS A 110 1.36 -4.21 -9.54
N LYS A 111 0.18 -4.85 -9.62
CA LYS A 111 -0.88 -4.45 -10.55
C LYS A 111 -1.51 -3.10 -10.19
N PHE A 112 -1.62 -2.77 -8.91
CA PHE A 112 -2.05 -1.46 -8.45
C PHE A 112 -1.06 -0.38 -8.90
N LEU A 113 0.23 -0.55 -8.55
CA LEU A 113 1.29 0.42 -8.87
C LEU A 113 1.42 0.64 -10.38
N ARG A 114 1.39 -0.44 -11.17
CA ARG A 114 1.47 -0.38 -12.65
C ARG A 114 0.31 0.39 -13.28
N LYS A 115 -0.83 0.47 -12.62
CA LYS A 115 -2.03 1.15 -13.14
C LYS A 115 -2.09 2.63 -12.78
N ILE A 116 -1.17 3.16 -11.97
CA ILE A 116 -1.17 4.58 -11.64
C ILE A 116 -0.81 5.39 -12.91
N PRO A 117 -1.66 6.32 -13.36
CA PRO A 117 -1.35 7.18 -14.50
C PRO A 117 -0.08 8.01 -14.20
N GLY A 118 0.92 7.91 -15.09
CA GLY A 118 2.20 8.59 -14.91
C GLY A 118 3.13 7.95 -13.87
N GLY A 119 2.77 6.80 -13.28
CA GLY A 119 3.59 6.12 -12.28
C GLY A 119 3.60 6.79 -10.89
N VAL A 120 4.32 6.19 -9.95
CA VAL A 120 4.38 6.68 -8.56
C VAL A 120 5.13 8.02 -8.45
N PHE A 121 6.18 8.20 -9.26
CA PHE A 121 7.00 9.40 -9.27
C PHE A 121 6.50 10.49 -10.23
N GLY A 122 5.50 10.19 -11.06
CA GLY A 122 5.18 11.03 -12.22
C GLY A 122 6.25 10.94 -13.31
N ARG A 123 5.96 11.48 -14.49
CA ARG A 123 6.93 11.53 -15.61
C ARG A 123 8.17 12.34 -15.25
N ASP A 124 7.99 13.51 -14.67
CA ASP A 124 9.10 14.41 -14.33
C ASP A 124 9.97 13.84 -13.20
N GLY A 125 9.36 13.18 -12.21
CA GLY A 125 10.11 12.51 -11.15
C GLY A 125 10.87 11.29 -11.66
N GLU A 126 10.29 10.54 -12.61
CA GLU A 126 10.98 9.42 -13.27
C GLU A 126 12.17 9.90 -14.12
N MET A 127 12.01 10.99 -14.87
CA MET A 127 13.15 11.62 -15.58
C MET A 127 14.24 12.09 -14.62
N GLN A 128 13.87 12.69 -13.48
CA GLN A 128 14.82 13.09 -12.44
C GLN A 128 15.54 11.90 -11.81
N LEU A 129 14.87 10.75 -11.63
CA LEU A 129 15.52 9.52 -11.17
C LEU A 129 16.55 9.03 -12.18
N PHE A 130 16.22 9.00 -13.47
CA PHE A 130 17.18 8.59 -14.50
C PHE A 130 18.39 9.53 -14.54
N ALA A 131 18.16 10.84 -14.48
CA ALA A 131 19.26 11.81 -14.41
C ALA A 131 20.13 11.62 -13.16
N ALA A 132 19.52 11.29 -12.02
CA ALA A 132 20.26 11.08 -10.77
C ALA A 132 21.16 9.83 -10.80
N VAL A 133 20.79 8.79 -11.56
CA VAL A 133 21.61 7.56 -11.69
C VAL A 133 22.92 7.82 -12.45
N GLU A 134 22.96 8.83 -13.32
CA GLU A 134 24.16 9.22 -14.07
C GLU A 134 25.13 10.10 -13.26
N LEU A 135 24.74 10.54 -12.06
CA LEU A 135 25.58 11.36 -11.19
C LEU A 135 26.65 10.53 -10.46
N PRO A 136 27.74 11.15 -9.98
CA PRO A 136 28.68 10.51 -9.06
C PRO A 136 27.96 10.00 -7.80
N GLU A 137 28.37 8.83 -7.30
CA GLU A 137 27.73 8.13 -6.15
C GLU A 137 27.47 9.04 -4.94
N GLU A 138 28.43 9.92 -4.64
CA GLU A 138 28.37 10.91 -3.56
C GLU A 138 27.18 11.88 -3.68
N GLN A 139 26.73 12.16 -4.90
CA GLN A 139 25.65 13.08 -5.22
C GLN A 139 24.31 12.38 -5.44
N GLN A 140 24.32 11.11 -5.87
CA GLN A 140 23.11 10.33 -6.17
C GLN A 140 22.12 10.32 -5.00
N VAL A 141 22.63 10.03 -3.79
CA VAL A 141 21.80 9.94 -2.58
C VAL A 141 21.12 11.27 -2.27
N ASN A 142 21.82 12.38 -2.45
CA ASN A 142 21.29 13.71 -2.17
C ASN A 142 20.22 14.11 -3.19
N GLU A 143 20.41 13.82 -4.47
CA GLU A 143 19.39 14.11 -5.50
C GLU A 143 18.15 13.23 -5.36
N ILE A 144 18.32 11.92 -5.10
CA ILE A 144 17.19 11.03 -4.82
C ILE A 144 16.44 11.52 -3.58
N ARG A 145 17.14 11.92 -2.50
CA ARG A 145 16.51 12.48 -1.30
C ARG A 145 15.72 13.75 -1.63
N ARG A 146 16.29 14.68 -2.40
CA ARG A 146 15.63 15.93 -2.81
C ARG A 146 14.35 15.64 -3.60
N LEU A 147 14.40 14.68 -4.52
CA LEU A 147 13.23 14.21 -5.26
C LEU A 147 12.18 13.61 -4.33
N LEU A 148 12.55 12.70 -3.44
CA LEU A 148 11.60 12.07 -2.52
C LEU A 148 10.88 13.10 -1.65
N LEU A 149 11.59 14.12 -1.17
CA LEU A 149 11.01 15.19 -0.35
C LEU A 149 10.10 16.15 -1.13
N SER A 150 10.23 16.24 -2.46
CA SER A 150 9.37 17.08 -3.30
C SER A 150 8.03 16.42 -3.67
N LEU A 151 7.91 15.09 -3.52
CA LEU A 151 6.69 14.36 -3.82
C LEU A 151 5.56 14.68 -2.82
N PRO A 152 4.28 14.49 -3.20
CA PRO A 152 3.16 14.61 -2.27
C PRO A 152 3.31 13.71 -1.04
N THR A 153 2.83 14.15 0.13
CA THR A 153 3.00 13.42 1.40
C THR A 153 2.45 11.99 1.36
N CYS A 154 1.33 11.71 0.67
CA CYS A 154 0.87 10.32 0.55
C CYS A 154 1.85 9.47 -0.27
N THR A 155 2.39 10.01 -1.36
CA THR A 155 3.39 9.33 -2.18
C THR A 155 4.64 9.01 -1.37
N GLN A 156 5.13 9.97 -0.56
CA GLN A 156 6.24 9.74 0.36
C GLN A 156 5.96 8.60 1.34
N ARG A 157 4.78 8.61 1.98
CA ARG A 157 4.36 7.54 2.90
C ARG A 157 4.26 6.19 2.20
N LEU A 158 3.74 6.16 0.98
CA LEU A 158 3.65 4.95 0.17
C LEU A 158 5.04 4.40 -0.13
N LEU A 159 5.98 5.26 -0.55
CA LEU A 159 7.36 4.86 -0.82
C LEU A 159 8.07 4.32 0.42
N VAL A 160 7.89 4.93 1.58
CA VAL A 160 8.42 4.40 2.85
C VAL A 160 7.85 3.00 3.15
N LEU A 161 6.57 2.76 2.91
CA LEU A 161 6.00 1.43 3.12
C LEU A 161 6.46 0.39 2.09
N LEU A 162 6.87 0.81 0.90
CA LEU A 162 7.34 -0.08 -0.17
C LEU A 162 8.82 -0.44 -0.05
N PHE A 163 9.65 0.47 0.45
CA PHE A 163 11.11 0.35 0.45
C PHE A 163 11.77 0.39 1.84
N GLY A 164 11.05 0.84 2.87
CA GLY A 164 11.56 0.99 4.24
C GLY A 164 11.24 -0.16 5.17
#